data_AF-A0A7S1KAT9-F1
#
_entry.id   AF-A0A7S1KAT9-F1
#
_cell.length_a   1.000
_cell.length_b   1.000
_cell.length_c   1.000
_cell.angle_alpha   90.00
_cell.angle_beta   90.00
_cell.angle_gamma   90.00
#
_symmetry.space_group_name_H-M   'P 1'
#
loop_
_entity.id
_entity.type
_entity.pdbx_description
1 polymer ?
#
loop_
_entity_poly.entity_id
_entity_poly.type
_entity_poly.pdbx_seq_one_letter_code
_entity_poly.pdbx_strand_id
1 'polypeptide(L)'
;VKAYQVPLSSRTARGVPLPQVLPIAADDRITSVLPITQFKEDEYLVLLTKKGWIKKTPLAAFANVSNRGLTLIALEPDDVLRFVRRCTDDDSVIIGAHTCSGAM
;
A
#
# COMPACT_ATOMS: atom_id res chain seq x y z
N VAL A 1 -6.08 8.60 -2.25
CA VAL A 1 -7.06 9.51 -1.62
C VAL A 1 -6.46 10.88 -1.56
N LYS A 2 -7.19 11.92 -1.96
CA LYS A 2 -6.66 13.27 -1.82
C LYS A 2 -6.80 13.68 -0.36
N ALA A 3 -5.73 14.16 0.27
CA ALA A 3 -5.70 14.40 1.71
C ALA A 3 -6.83 15.32 2.20
N TYR A 4 -7.21 16.32 1.39
CA TYR A 4 -8.29 17.26 1.68
C TYR A 4 -9.70 16.63 1.68
N GLN A 5 -9.87 15.40 1.17
CA GLN A 5 -11.14 14.68 1.24
C GLN A 5 -11.34 14.00 2.61
N VAL A 6 -10.28 13.87 3.40
CA VAL A 6 -10.38 13.36 4.77
C VAL A 6 -11.04 14.42 5.64
N PRO A 7 -12.14 14.12 6.35
CA PRO A 7 -12.84 15.10 7.18
C PRO A 7 -11.92 15.71 8.24
N LEU A 8 -11.92 17.04 8.30
CA LEU A 8 -11.22 17.77 9.35
C LEU A 8 -11.89 17.49 10.70
N SER A 9 -11.07 17.28 11.73
CA SER A 9 -11.54 17.06 13.08
C SER A 9 -10.61 17.74 14.08
N SER A 10 -11.13 18.06 15.26
CA SER A 10 -10.29 18.58 16.34
C SER A 10 -9.32 17.49 16.81
N ARG A 11 -8.21 17.89 17.45
CA ARG A 11 -7.22 16.95 17.99
C ARG A 11 -7.81 15.98 19.03
N THR A 12 -8.89 16.36 19.71
CA THR A 12 -9.56 15.55 20.74
C THR A 12 -10.72 14.71 20.21
N ALA A 13 -11.14 14.93 18.97
CA ALA A 13 -12.22 14.16 18.36
C ALA A 13 -11.73 12.77 17.94
N ARG A 14 -12.63 11.78 17.94
CA ARG A 14 -12.35 10.41 17.51
C ARG A 14 -12.10 10.26 16.00
N GLY A 15 -12.34 11.31 15.22
CA GLY A 15 -12.26 11.27 13.76
C GLY A 15 -13.46 10.56 13.13
N VAL A 16 -13.30 10.20 11.86
CA VAL A 16 -14.34 9.57 11.03
C VAL A 16 -13.93 8.14 10.68
N PRO A 17 -14.83 7.14 10.76
CA PRO A 17 -14.54 5.79 10.32
C PRO A 17 -14.06 5.75 8.86
N LEU A 18 -12.98 4.99 8.59
CA LEU A 18 -12.40 4.89 7.24
C LEU A 18 -13.39 4.50 6.13
N PRO A 19 -14.33 3.56 6.35
CA PRO A 19 -15.31 3.18 5.33
C PRO A 19 -16.25 4.31 4.89
N GLN A 20 -16.37 5.38 5.67
CA GLN A 20 -17.12 6.59 5.27
C GLN A 20 -16.31 7.50 4.34
N VAL A 21 -14.99 7.37 4.33
CA VAL A 21 -14.07 8.16 3.49
C VAL A 21 -13.71 7.41 2.21
N LEU A 22 -13.63 6.07 2.28
CA LEU A 22 -13.23 5.21 1.17
C LEU A 22 -14.06 3.93 1.12
N PRO A 23 -14.45 3.47 -0.08
CA PRO A 23 -15.11 2.18 -0.23
C PRO A 23 -14.11 1.06 0.06
N ILE A 24 -14.23 0.43 1.22
CA ILE A 24 -13.39 -0.67 1.69
C ILE A 24 -14.34 -1.82 2.04
N ALA A 25 -14.07 -3.02 1.53
CA ALA A 25 -14.87 -4.19 1.90
C ALA A 25 -14.68 -4.51 3.39
N ALA A 26 -15.69 -5.11 4.03
CA ALA A 26 -15.66 -5.36 5.48
C ALA A 26 -14.46 -6.21 5.93
N ASP A 27 -14.01 -7.13 5.08
CA ASP A 27 -12.90 -8.05 5.37
C ASP A 27 -11.54 -7.51 4.90
N ASP A 28 -11.53 -6.38 4.18
CA ASP A 28 -10.29 -5.76 3.71
C ASP A 28 -9.60 -5.01 4.84
N ARG A 29 -8.27 -5.21 4.94
CA ARG A 29 -7.43 -4.51 5.90
C ARG A 29 -6.48 -3.57 5.19
N ILE A 30 -6.46 -2.32 5.64
CA ILE A 30 -5.46 -1.34 5.17
C ILE A 30 -4.07 -1.81 5.61
N THR A 31 -3.22 -2.07 4.62
CA THR A 31 -1.86 -2.57 4.84
C THR A 31 -0.87 -1.43 5.05
N SER A 32 -1.02 -0.32 4.33
CA SER A 32 -0.08 0.80 4.37
C SER A 32 -0.77 2.09 3.92
N VAL A 33 -0.32 3.21 4.48
CA VAL A 33 -0.71 4.56 4.06
C VAL A 33 0.58 5.31 3.74
N LEU A 34 0.72 5.76 2.50
CA LEU A 34 1.93 6.44 2.01
C LEU A 34 1.56 7.85 1.56
N PRO A 35 2.13 8.90 2.17
CA PRO A 35 1.93 10.27 1.68
C PRO A 35 2.72 10.47 0.39
N ILE A 36 2.03 10.87 -0.67
CA ILE A 36 2.63 11.15 -1.99
C ILE A 36 2.31 12.60 -2.37
N THR A 37 3.35 13.41 -2.53
CA THR A 37 3.24 14.81 -2.98
C THR A 37 3.41 14.94 -4.48
N GLN A 38 4.24 14.09 -5.08
CA GLN A 38 4.51 14.03 -6.51
C GLN A 38 4.71 12.58 -6.95
N PHE A 39 4.25 12.24 -8.14
CA PHE A 39 4.49 10.95 -8.77
C PHE A 39 5.69 11.08 -9.70
N LYS A 40 6.89 10.76 -9.19
CA LYS A 40 8.11 10.81 -9.99
C LYS A 40 8.34 9.51 -10.76
N GLU A 41 9.08 9.61 -11.85
CA GLU A 41 9.39 8.46 -12.72
C GLU A 41 10.50 7.57 -12.16
N ASP A 42 11.41 8.13 -11.35
CA ASP A 42 12.55 7.47 -10.71
C ASP A 42 12.23 6.87 -9.32
N GLU A 43 10.95 6.85 -8.96
CA GLU A 43 10.48 6.33 -7.68
C GLU A 43 9.53 5.14 -7.89
N TYR A 44 9.55 4.21 -6.94
CA TYR A 44 8.82 2.96 -7.02
C TYR A 44 8.11 2.66 -5.71
N LEU A 45 7.10 1.79 -5.79
CA LEU A 45 6.56 1.07 -4.65
C LEU A 45 7.04 -0.37 -4.69
N VAL A 46 7.65 -0.81 -3.59
CA VAL A 46 7.98 -2.21 -3.30
C VAL A 46 6.90 -2.79 -2.43
N LEU A 47 6.33 -3.89 -2.91
CA LEU A 47 5.29 -4.66 -2.24
C LEU A 47 5.87 -5.98 -1.78
N LEU A 48 5.47 -6.43 -0.59
CA LEU A 48 5.82 -7.75 -0.06
C LEU A 48 4.59 -8.43 0.53
N THR A 49 4.34 -9.66 0.11
CA THR A 49 3.26 -10.50 0.63
C THR A 49 3.71 -11.38 1.78
N LYS A 50 2.75 -12.01 2.47
CA LYS A 50 3.01 -12.95 3.58
C LYS A 50 3.81 -14.16 3.10
N LYS A 51 3.57 -14.65 1.88
CA LYS A 51 4.30 -15.79 1.29
C LYS A 51 5.64 -15.41 0.67
N GLY A 52 6.06 -14.16 0.74
CA GLY A 52 7.38 -13.71 0.28
C GLY A 52 7.41 -13.24 -1.18
N TRP A 53 6.27 -13.11 -1.85
CA TRP A 53 6.23 -12.50 -3.18
C TRP A 53 6.57 -11.02 -3.10
N ILE A 54 7.54 -10.60 -3.92
CA ILE A 54 7.97 -9.21 -4.05
C ILE A 54 7.59 -8.64 -5.41
N LYS A 55 7.07 -7.41 -5.44
CA LYS A 55 6.77 -6.67 -6.67
C LYS A 55 7.25 -5.22 -6.55
N LYS A 56 8.06 -4.77 -7.51
CA LYS A 56 8.43 -3.36 -7.70
C LYS A 56 7.55 -2.76 -8.79
N THR A 57 6.89 -1.63 -8.51
CA THR A 57 6.00 -0.94 -9.47
C THR A 57 6.36 0.55 -9.52
N PRO A 58 6.49 1.17 -10.72
CA PRO A 58 6.73 2.60 -10.82
C PRO A 58 5.67 3.43 -10.10
N LEU A 59 6.09 4.47 -9.36
CA LEU A 59 5.18 5.38 -8.67
C LEU A 59 4.32 6.17 -9.66
N ALA A 60 4.86 6.50 -10.83
CA ALA A 60 4.13 7.15 -11.92
C ALA A 60 2.85 6.39 -12.34
N ALA A 61 2.80 5.06 -12.17
CA ALA A 61 1.60 4.25 -12.48
C ALA A 61 0.39 4.60 -11.60
N PHE A 62 0.59 5.31 -10.50
CA PHE A 62 -0.45 5.69 -9.54
C PHE A 62 -0.95 7.14 -9.71
N ALA A 63 -0.43 7.88 -10.70
CA ALA A 63 -0.76 9.29 -10.90
C ALA A 63 -2.26 9.53 -11.18
N ASN A 64 -2.92 8.58 -11.85
CA ASN A 64 -4.31 8.70 -12.32
C ASN A 64 -5.22 7.60 -11.75
N VAL A 65 -5.12 7.31 -10.45
CA VAL A 65 -6.01 6.32 -9.80
C VAL A 65 -7.42 6.90 -9.60
N SER A 66 -8.42 6.19 -10.11
CA SER A 66 -9.84 6.54 -9.93
C SER A 66 -10.34 6.26 -8.51
N ASN A 67 -11.55 6.76 -8.17
CA ASN A 67 -12.20 6.45 -6.90
C ASN A 67 -12.55 4.95 -6.72
N ARG A 68 -12.54 4.15 -7.80
CA ARG A 68 -12.73 2.70 -7.74
C ARG A 68 -11.48 1.95 -7.28
N GLY A 69 -10.35 2.65 -7.14
CA GLY A 69 -9.06 2.04 -6.84
C GLY A 69 -8.37 1.46 -8.08
N LEU A 70 -7.28 0.73 -7.83
CA LEU A 70 -6.44 0.06 -8.82
C LEU A 70 -6.06 -1.32 -8.27
N THR A 71 -6.18 -2.37 -9.09
CA THR A 71 -5.65 -3.68 -8.73
C THR A 71 -4.14 -3.66 -8.84
N LEU A 72 -3.47 -3.70 -7.68
CA LEU A 72 -2.03 -3.57 -7.61
C LEU A 72 -1.29 -4.91 -7.77
N ILE A 73 -1.85 -5.99 -7.23
CA ILE A 73 -1.29 -7.35 -7.28
C ILE A 73 -2.45 -8.36 -7.25
N ALA A 74 -2.33 -9.46 -8.00
CA ALA A 74 -3.18 -10.63 -7.83
C ALA A 74 -2.53 -11.54 -6.79
N LEU A 75 -3.27 -11.90 -5.75
CA LEU A 75 -2.76 -12.73 -4.66
C LEU A 75 -3.13 -14.20 -4.89
N GLU A 76 -2.21 -15.10 -4.55
CA GLU A 76 -2.50 -16.53 -4.47
C GLU A 76 -3.47 -16.81 -3.30
N PRO A 77 -4.19 -17.95 -3.33
CA PRO A 77 -4.98 -18.39 -2.18
C PRO A 77 -4.17 -18.36 -0.87
N ASP A 78 -4.76 -17.85 0.20
CA ASP A 78 -4.17 -17.66 1.53
C ASP A 78 -2.95 -16.74 1.61
N ASP A 79 -2.58 -16.05 0.53
CA ASP A 79 -1.60 -14.98 0.56
C ASP A 79 -2.26 -13.63 0.86
N VAL A 80 -1.52 -12.75 1.52
CA VAL A 80 -1.97 -11.40 1.85
C VAL A 80 -0.83 -10.42 1.66
N LEU A 81 -1.12 -9.24 1.12
CA LEU A 81 -0.16 -8.15 1.10
C LEU A 81 0.14 -7.71 2.54
N ARG A 82 1.43 -7.57 2.89
CA ARG A 82 1.85 -7.22 4.25
C ARG A 82 2.59 -5.91 4.33
N PHE A 83 3.35 -5.57 3.31
CA PHE A 83 4.14 -4.35 3.32
C PHE A 83 4.10 -3.65 1.97
N VAL A 84 4.02 -2.32 2.02
CA VAL A 84 4.28 -1.45 0.88
C VAL A 84 5.25 -0.36 1.35
N ARG A 85 6.33 -0.17 0.61
CA ARG A 85 7.35 0.85 0.86
C ARG A 85 7.68 1.60 -0.43
N ARG A 86 7.97 2.88 -0.31
CA ARG A 86 8.54 3.66 -1.41
C ARG A 86 10.05 3.45 -1.45
N CYS A 87 10.61 3.39 -2.64
CA CYS A 87 12.05 3.33 -2.85
C CYS A 87 12.47 4.00 -4.16
N THR A 88 13.77 4.24 -4.33
CA THR A 88 14.43 4.51 -5.62
C THR A 88 15.25 3.28 -6.05
N ASP A 89 15.98 3.39 -7.16
CA ASP A 89 16.92 2.33 -7.58
C ASP A 89 18.22 2.28 -6.74
N ASP A 90 18.49 3.31 -5.94
CA ASP A 90 19.66 3.37 -5.05
C ASP A 90 19.42 2.73 -3.67
N ASP A 91 18.15 2.42 -3.37
CA ASP A 91 17.76 1.86 -2.08
C ASP A 91 18.01 0.34 -2.01
N SER A 92 18.48 -0.11 -0.84
CA SER A 92 18.51 -1.54 -0.51
C SER A 92 17.27 -1.95 0.28
N VAL A 93 16.68 -3.09 -0.08
CA VAL A 93 15.52 -3.66 0.61
C VAL A 93 15.95 -4.84 1.48
N ILE A 94 15.69 -4.76 2.79
CA ILE A 94 15.94 -5.85 3.74
C ILE A 94 14.61 -6.48 4.13
N ILE A 95 14.52 -7.80 4.02
CA ILE A 95 13.35 -8.59 4.39
C ILE A 95 13.71 -9.54 5.52
N GLY A 96 12.95 -9.50 6.60
CA GLY A 96 13.06 -10.43 7.71
C GLY A 96 11.84 -11.35 7.76
N ALA A 97 12.07 -12.66 7.91
CA ALA A 97 11.04 -13.64 8.16
C ALA A 97 11.34 -14.39 9.47
N HIS A 98 10.28 -14.74 10.21
CA HIS A 98 10.38 -15.50 11.46
C HIS A 98 10.66 -17.00 11.20
N THR A 99 10.32 -17.48 10.01
CA THR A 99 10.53 -18.87 9.59
C THR A 99 11.00 -18.85 8.14
N CYS A 100 12.23 -19.31 7.88
CA CYS A 100 12.69 -19.57 6.50
C CYS A 100 12.13 -20.92 6.06
N SER A 101 10.97 -20.91 5.42
CA SER A 101 10.48 -22.05 4.65
C SER A 101 11.27 -22.09 3.34
N GLY A 102 12.45 -22.69 3.36
CA GLY A 102 13.14 -23.06 2.12
C GLY A 102 12.32 -24.13 1.40
N ALA A 103 11.62 -23.72 0.35
CA ALA A 103 11.13 -24.60 -0.70
C ALA A 103 11.15 -23.79 -2.00
N MET A 104 12.22 -24.00 -2.78
CA MET A 104 12.10 -23.98 -4.25
C MET A 104 11.28 -25.19 -4.68
#